data_AF-A0A6J4HC73-F1
#
_entry.id   AF-A0A6J4HC73-F1
#
_cell.length_a   1.000
_cell.length_b   1.000
_cell.length_c   1.000
_cell.angle_alpha   90.00
_cell.angle_beta   90.00
_cell.angle_gamma   90.00
#
_symmetry.space_group_name_H-M   'P 1'
#
loop_
_entity.id
_entity.type
_entity.pdbx_description
1 polymer ?
#
loop_
_entity_poly.entity_id
_entity_poly.type
_entity_poly.pdbx_seq_one_letter_code
_entity_poly.pdbx_strand_id
1 'polypeptide(L)'
;MSIISHTGSDERLDEKTWQDYANCLGVEPDLFFPERGASTREAKEVCRGCVVRDECLEYALVNGEKFGIWGGMSERERRRIRRARALARRSATA
;
A
#
# COMPACT_ATOMS: atom_id res chain seq x y z
N MET A 1 8.38 -26.63 -45.47
CA MET A 1 9.20 -27.19 -44.39
C MET A 1 9.74 -26.00 -43.60
N SER A 2 9.28 -25.88 -42.35
CA SER A 2 9.51 -24.76 -41.43
C SER A 2 10.99 -24.54 -41.13
N ILE A 3 11.38 -23.29 -40.90
CA ILE A 3 11.59 -22.75 -39.55
C ILE A 3 11.60 -21.22 -39.61
N ILE A 4 10.50 -20.61 -39.17
CA ILE A 4 10.47 -19.21 -38.78
C ILE A 4 11.11 -19.18 -37.39
N SER A 5 12.31 -18.62 -37.27
CA SER A 5 12.92 -18.29 -35.99
C SER A 5 12.02 -17.31 -35.26
N HIS A 6 11.13 -17.82 -34.42
CA HIS A 6 10.44 -17.03 -33.40
C HIS A 6 11.47 -16.71 -32.30
N THR A 7 12.34 -15.74 -32.55
CA THR A 7 12.99 -15.02 -31.45
C THR A 7 11.97 -14.03 -30.90
N GLY A 8 11.09 -14.52 -30.03
CA GLY A 8 10.05 -13.68 -29.45
C GLY A 8 9.26 -14.41 -28.40
N SER A 9 9.77 -14.41 -27.16
CA SER A 9 8.93 -14.28 -25.97
C SER A 9 9.80 -14.23 -24.70
N ASP A 10 9.79 -13.05 -24.08
CA ASP A 10 9.53 -12.92 -22.64
C ASP A 10 10.68 -13.19 -21.65
N GLU A 11 11.80 -12.48 -21.78
CA GLU A 11 12.49 -11.98 -20.57
C GLU A 11 11.86 -10.63 -20.20
N ARG A 12 10.60 -10.65 -19.75
CA ARG A 12 10.12 -9.56 -18.88
C ARG A 12 10.91 -9.72 -17.60
N LEU A 13 12.00 -8.97 -17.49
CA LEU A 13 12.69 -8.73 -16.23
C LEU A 13 11.58 -8.47 -15.20
N ASP A 14 11.47 -9.36 -14.23
CA ASP A 14 10.54 -9.30 -13.13
C ASP A 14 10.76 -7.98 -12.39
N GLU A 15 10.06 -6.92 -12.83
CA GLU A 15 10.24 -5.57 -12.33
C GLU A 15 9.65 -5.56 -10.92
N LYS A 16 10.54 -5.77 -9.94
CA LYS A 16 10.17 -5.74 -8.53
C LYS A 16 9.54 -4.39 -8.22
N THR A 17 8.31 -4.45 -7.78
CA THR A 17 7.55 -3.32 -7.27
C THR A 17 7.86 -3.12 -5.78
N TRP A 18 7.47 -1.97 -5.23
CA TRP A 18 7.63 -1.74 -3.79
C TRP A 18 6.86 -2.77 -2.96
N GLN A 19 5.75 -3.31 -3.49
CA GLN A 19 4.95 -4.32 -2.83
C GLN A 19 5.76 -5.59 -2.51
N ASP A 20 6.75 -5.93 -3.34
CA ASP A 20 7.58 -7.13 -3.18
C ASP A 20 8.50 -7.06 -1.95
N TYR A 21 8.70 -5.86 -1.39
CA TYR A 21 9.50 -5.61 -0.19
C TYR A 21 8.63 -5.39 1.06
N ALA A 22 7.32 -5.64 0.99
CA ALA A 22 6.41 -5.40 2.10
C ALA A 22 6.47 -6.51 3.16
N ASN A 23 6.66 -6.14 4.43
CA ASN A 23 6.67 -7.07 5.56
C ASN A 23 5.37 -7.90 5.70
N CYS A 24 4.24 -7.42 5.15
CA CYS A 24 2.96 -8.09 5.26
C CYS A 24 2.80 -9.32 4.35
N LEU A 25 3.69 -9.54 3.37
CA LEU A 25 3.59 -10.68 2.43
C LEU A 25 3.63 -12.05 3.11
N GLY A 26 4.24 -12.16 4.30
CA GLY A 26 4.32 -13.40 5.08
C GLY A 26 3.36 -13.47 6.26
N VAL A 27 2.37 -12.57 6.33
CA VAL A 27 1.45 -12.43 7.47
C VAL A 27 0.02 -12.66 7.01
N GLU A 28 -0.83 -13.19 7.89
CA GLU A 28 -2.24 -13.46 7.57
C GLU A 28 -2.96 -12.19 7.10
N PRO A 29 -3.65 -12.22 5.94
CA PRO A 29 -4.32 -11.05 5.38
C PRO A 29 -5.37 -10.44 6.32
N ASP A 30 -6.11 -11.27 7.06
CA ASP A 30 -7.19 -10.85 7.97
C ASP A 30 -6.70 -9.89 9.05
N LEU A 31 -5.42 -9.98 9.43
CA LEU A 31 -4.79 -9.05 10.34
C LEU A 31 -4.86 -7.60 9.84
N PHE A 32 -4.69 -7.40 8.54
CA PHE A 32 -4.72 -6.09 7.89
C PHE A 32 -6.12 -5.64 7.51
N PHE A 33 -7.13 -6.52 7.57
CA PHE A 33 -8.54 -6.19 7.30
C PHE A 33 -9.43 -6.47 8.52
N PRO A 34 -9.18 -5.81 9.66
CA PRO A 34 -9.90 -6.10 10.90
C PRO A 34 -11.38 -5.73 10.80
N GLU A 35 -12.22 -6.53 11.45
CA GLU A 35 -13.65 -6.22 11.64
C GLU A 35 -13.86 -4.89 12.38
N ARG A 36 -15.10 -4.35 12.29
CA ARG A 36 -15.43 -3.10 12.97
C ARG A 36 -15.26 -3.24 14.49
N GLY A 37 -14.35 -2.45 15.05
CA GLY A 37 -14.08 -2.44 16.50
C GLY A 37 -12.97 -3.39 16.92
N ALA A 38 -12.48 -4.25 16.03
CA ALA A 38 -11.32 -5.09 16.30
C ALA A 38 -10.03 -4.26 16.43
N SER A 39 -9.05 -4.85 17.11
CA SER A 39 -7.75 -4.22 17.34
C SER A 39 -6.99 -4.04 16.02
N THR A 40 -6.38 -2.86 15.85
CA THR A 40 -5.46 -2.58 14.72
C THR A 40 -4.00 -2.65 15.13
N ARG A 41 -3.71 -2.94 16.41
CA ARG A 41 -2.38 -2.80 16.99
C ARG A 41 -1.36 -3.71 16.32
N GLU A 42 -1.71 -4.97 16.14
CA GLU A 42 -0.77 -5.98 15.63
C GLU A 42 -0.40 -5.73 14.16
N ALA A 43 -1.38 -5.44 13.29
CA ALA A 43 -1.10 -5.00 11.92
C ALA A 43 -0.18 -3.78 11.86
N LYS A 44 -0.38 -2.81 12.76
CA LYS A 44 0.46 -1.61 12.85
C LYS A 44 1.89 -1.92 13.29
N GLU A 45 2.09 -2.91 14.17
CA GLU A 45 3.43 -3.36 14.54
C GLU A 45 4.16 -3.96 13.34
N VAL A 46 3.49 -4.78 12.52
CA VAL A 46 4.09 -5.32 11.29
C VAL A 46 4.55 -4.17 10.36
N CYS A 47 3.75 -3.11 10.26
CA CYS A 47 4.12 -1.95 9.46
C CYS A 47 5.26 -1.11 10.06
N ARG A 48 5.54 -1.14 11.37
CA ARG A 48 6.46 -0.20 12.05
C ARG A 48 7.87 -0.24 11.45
N GLY A 49 8.36 -1.43 11.12
CA GLY A 49 9.68 -1.66 10.51
C GLY A 49 9.65 -1.99 9.01
N CYS A 50 8.52 -1.74 8.32
CA CYS A 50 8.40 -2.04 6.90
C CYS A 50 9.12 -0.97 6.06
N VAL A 51 10.05 -1.40 5.20
CA VAL A 51 10.88 -0.47 4.40
C VAL A 51 10.07 0.32 3.37
N VAL A 52 8.93 -0.22 2.93
CA VAL A 52 8.01 0.41 1.98
C VAL A 52 6.79 1.05 2.64
N ARG A 53 6.84 1.31 3.96
CA ARG A 53 5.69 1.82 4.72
C ARG A 53 5.14 3.13 4.14
N ASP A 54 6.01 4.05 3.77
CA ASP A 54 5.62 5.38 3.32
C ASP A 54 5.04 5.33 1.89
N GLU A 55 5.65 4.56 0.99
CA GLU A 55 5.12 4.29 -0.36
C GLU A 55 3.76 3.60 -0.31
N CYS A 56 3.60 2.60 0.57
CA CYS A 56 2.34 1.93 0.84
C CYS A 56 1.25 2.89 1.35
N LEU A 57 1.61 3.80 2.27
CA LEU A 57 0.69 4.81 2.78
C LEU A 57 0.27 5.77 1.66
N GLU A 58 1.21 6.26 0.86
CA GLU A 58 0.90 7.17 -0.24
C GLU A 58 0.04 6.52 -1.31
N TYR A 59 0.36 5.29 -1.70
CA TYR A 59 -0.50 4.51 -2.59
C TYR A 59 -1.93 4.48 -2.07
N ALA A 60 -2.14 4.16 -0.79
CA ALA A 60 -3.47 4.11 -0.21
C ALA A 60 -4.15 5.49 -0.14
N LEU A 61 -3.40 6.56 0.08
CA LEU A 61 -3.93 7.91 0.12
C LEU A 61 -4.38 8.39 -1.26
N VAL A 62 -3.56 8.17 -2.29
CA VAL A 62 -3.81 8.54 -3.69
C VAL A 62 -4.96 7.73 -4.30
N ASN A 63 -4.93 6.41 -4.14
CA ASN A 63 -5.94 5.51 -4.72
C ASN A 63 -7.26 5.48 -3.93
N GLY A 64 -7.33 6.19 -2.81
CA GLY A 64 -8.58 6.26 -2.05
C GLY A 64 -8.93 4.95 -1.32
N GLU A 65 -7.94 4.10 -1.01
CA GLU A 65 -8.17 2.77 -0.43
C GLU A 65 -9.06 2.84 0.81
N LYS A 66 -10.18 2.10 0.76
CA LYS A 66 -11.32 2.24 1.69
C LYS A 66 -11.24 1.32 2.90
N PHE A 67 -10.49 0.23 2.80
CA PHE A 67 -10.45 -0.79 3.85
C PHE A 67 -9.02 -1.08 4.28
N GLY A 68 -8.92 -1.78 5.39
CA GLY A 68 -7.68 -2.30 5.94
C GLY A 68 -6.66 -1.26 6.42
N ILE A 69 -5.53 -1.80 6.86
CA ILE A 69 -4.36 -1.09 7.36
C ILE A 69 -3.34 -0.97 6.23
N TRP A 70 -2.97 0.27 5.89
CA TRP A 70 -2.01 0.58 4.83
C TRP A 70 -0.94 1.51 5.39
N GLY A 71 0.33 1.17 5.20
CA GLY A 71 1.46 1.94 5.73
C GLY A 71 1.35 2.22 7.23
N GLY A 72 0.80 1.27 8.00
CA GLY A 72 0.56 1.42 9.44
C GLY A 72 -0.63 2.31 9.82
N MET A 73 -1.44 2.76 8.86
CA MET A 73 -2.60 3.63 9.10
C MET A 73 -3.91 2.89 8.83
N SER A 74 -4.85 2.98 9.77
CA SER A 74 -6.25 2.60 9.54
C SER A 74 -6.94 3.55 8.57
N GLU A 75 -8.06 3.11 8.00
CA GLU A 75 -8.89 3.96 7.14
C GLU A 75 -9.25 5.30 7.81
N ARG A 76 -9.66 5.27 9.09
CA ARG A 76 -10.01 6.47 9.85
C ARG A 76 -8.84 7.44 9.98
N GLU A 77 -7.63 6.93 10.15
CA GLU A 77 -6.40 7.74 10.21
C GLU A 77 -6.05 8.31 8.83
N ARG A 78 -6.13 7.51 7.77
CA ARG A 78 -5.93 7.99 6.39
C ARG A 78 -6.93 9.10 6.03
N ARG A 79 -8.19 8.98 6.44
CA ARG A 79 -9.20 10.04 6.29
C ARG A 79 -8.78 11.34 6.99
N ARG A 80 -8.17 11.26 8.18
CA ARG A 80 -7.64 12.45 8.89
C ARG A 80 -6.48 13.08 8.11
N ILE A 81 -5.56 12.28 7.59
CA ILE A 81 -4.43 12.76 6.78
C ILE A 81 -4.94 13.49 5.53
N ARG A 82 -5.88 12.90 4.77
CA ARG A 82 -6.46 13.56 3.58
C ARG A 82 -7.12 14.90 3.93
N ARG A 83 -7.87 14.97 5.04
CA ARG A 83 -8.47 16.23 5.52
C ARG A 83 -7.43 17.28 5.89
N ALA A 84 -6.38 16.88 6.60
CA ALA A 84 -5.29 17.78 6.97
C ALA A 84 -4.57 18.34 5.73
N ARG A 85 -4.25 17.49 4.74
CA ARG A 85 -3.68 17.93 3.46
C ARG A 85 -4.60 18.88 2.70
N ALA A 86 -5.90 18.60 2.67
CA ALA A 86 -6.87 19.49 2.03
C ALA A 86 -6.96 20.84 2.73
N LEU A 87 -6.92 20.88 4.08
CA LEU A 87 -6.91 22.14 4.83
C LEU A 87 -5.63 22.93 4.57
N ALA A 88 -4.46 22.30 4.64
CA ALA A 88 -3.18 22.95 4.37
C ALA A 88 -3.13 23.56 2.96
N ARG A 89 -3.65 22.83 1.95
CA ARG A 89 -3.76 23.35 0.58
C ARG A 89 -4.65 24.59 0.49
N ARG A 90 -5.81 24.60 1.17
CA ARG A 90 -6.70 25.78 1.20
C ARG A 90 -6.01 26.98 1.84
N SER A 91 -5.31 26.78 2.95
CA SER A 91 -4.58 27.84 3.64
C SER A 91 -3.42 28.42 2.83
N ALA A 92 -2.81 27.65 1.93
CA ALA A 92 -1.71 28.11 1.09
C ALA A 92 -2.17 28.90 -0.16
N THR A 93 -3.45 28.84 -0.52
CA THR A 93 -4.03 29.55 -1.66
C THR A 93 -4.76 30.83 -1.25
N ALA A 94 -4.95 31.05 0.06
CA ALA A 94 -5.55 32.25 0.64
C ALA A 94 -4.47 33.27 1.01
#